data_AF-A0A858X7G0-F1
#
_entry.id   AF-A0A858X7G0-F1
#
_cell.length_a   1.000
_cell.length_b   1.000
_cell.length_c   1.000
_cell.angle_alpha   90.00
_cell.angle_beta   90.00
_cell.angle_gamma   90.00
#
_symmetry.space_group_name_H-M   'P 1'
#
loop_
_entity.id
_entity.type
_entity.pdbx_description
1 polymer ?
#
loop_
_entity_poly.entity_id
_entity_poly.type
_entity_poly.pdbx_seq_one_letter_code
_entity_poly.pdbx_strand_id
1 'polypeptide(L)'
;MANEMRDDEIGTELPENTHERLAALTRMVIFAREDALEVGAEFPAHCLDVAVAALLDEMRHRGIAFTVADFMAPEQPAEQSHMN
;
A
#
# COMPACT_ATOMS: atom_id res chain seq x y z
N MET A 1 3.73 46.48 -12.57
CA MET A 1 4.01 45.71 -11.34
C MET A 1 2.66 45.39 -10.73
N ALA A 2 2.21 44.17 -10.50
CA ALA A 2 2.81 42.85 -10.65
C ALA A 2 1.70 41.87 -11.09
N ASN A 3 2.08 40.85 -11.85
CA ASN A 3 1.22 39.74 -12.23
C ASN A 3 1.08 38.83 -11.00
N GLU A 4 -0.07 38.86 -10.33
CA GLU A 4 -0.38 37.93 -9.25
C GLU A 4 -0.70 36.57 -9.88
N MET A 5 0.37 35.78 -10.00
CA MET A 5 0.38 34.36 -10.24
C MET A 5 -0.52 33.72 -9.18
N ARG A 6 -1.70 33.26 -9.58
CA ARG A 6 -2.53 32.43 -8.71
C ARG A 6 -1.82 31.10 -8.67
N ASP A 7 -1.20 30.82 -7.54
CA ASP A 7 -0.68 29.51 -7.22
C ASP A 7 -1.87 28.54 -7.28
N ASP A 8 -1.95 27.81 -8.39
CA ASP A 8 -2.69 26.56 -8.45
C ASP A 8 -1.97 25.59 -7.50
N GLU A 9 -2.15 25.76 -6.20
CA GLU A 9 -1.91 24.69 -5.23
C GLU A 9 -2.92 23.59 -5.57
N ILE A 10 -2.47 22.64 -6.39
CA ILE A 10 -3.11 21.34 -6.50
C ILE A 10 -2.94 20.69 -5.12
N GLY A 11 -3.88 20.99 -4.22
CA GLY A 11 -4.08 20.26 -2.99
C GLY A 11 -4.45 18.84 -3.35
N THR A 12 -3.45 17.98 -3.56
CA THR A 12 -3.68 16.54 -3.58
C THR A 12 -3.94 16.13 -2.14
N GLU A 13 -5.15 16.38 -1.65
CA GLU A 13 -5.65 15.67 -0.49
C GLU A 13 -5.58 14.19 -0.85
N LEU A 14 -4.61 13.49 -0.24
CA LEU A 14 -4.49 12.06 -0.37
C LEU A 14 -5.84 11.46 0.06
N PRO A 15 -6.41 10.52 -0.72
CA PRO A 15 -7.67 9.87 -0.36
C PRO A 15 -7.67 9.44 1.11
N GLU A 16 -8.79 9.62 1.82
CA GLU A 16 -8.91 9.27 3.25
C GLU A 16 -8.44 7.83 3.55
N ASN A 17 -8.52 6.93 2.57
CA ASN A 17 -8.09 5.53 2.65
C ASN A 17 -6.67 5.25 2.08
N THR A 18 -5.82 6.25 1.90
CA THR A 18 -4.46 6.06 1.34
C THR A 18 -3.63 5.08 2.16
N HIS A 19 -3.73 5.15 3.48
CA HIS A 19 -3.06 4.21 4.39
C HIS A 19 -3.50 2.78 4.11
N GLU A 20 -4.81 2.51 4.19
CA GLU A 20 -5.40 1.19 4.01
C GLU A 20 -5.05 0.61 2.63
N ARG A 21 -5.09 1.44 1.59
CA ARG A 21 -4.73 1.04 0.23
C ARG A 21 -3.26 0.68 0.09
N LEU A 22 -2.36 1.45 0.69
CA LEU A 22 -0.93 1.14 0.67
C LEU A 22 -0.62 -0.12 1.49
N ALA A 23 -1.28 -0.32 2.63
CA ALA A 23 -1.16 -1.54 3.43
C ALA A 23 -1.65 -2.77 2.64
N ALA A 24 -2.82 -2.68 2.01
CA ALA A 24 -3.38 -3.73 1.15
C ALA A 24 -2.47 -4.05 -0.06
N LEU A 25 -1.92 -3.04 -0.73
CA LEU A 25 -0.96 -3.23 -1.81
C LEU A 25 0.31 -3.94 -1.32
N THR A 26 0.86 -3.51 -0.19
CA THR A 26 2.06 -4.12 0.38
C THR A 26 1.82 -5.59 0.72
N ARG A 27 0.68 -5.89 1.33
CA ARG A 27 0.23 -7.26 1.61
C ARG A 27 0.17 -8.10 0.32
N MET A 28 -0.47 -7.59 -0.73
CA MET A 28 -0.60 -8.30 -2.00
C MET A 28 0.78 -8.63 -2.60
N VAL A 29 1.73 -7.69 -2.57
CA VAL A 29 3.08 -7.91 -3.08
C VAL A 29 3.82 -8.97 -2.26
N ILE A 30 3.65 -8.98 -0.93
CA ILE A 30 4.22 -10.00 -0.05
C ILE A 30 3.66 -11.39 -0.40
N PHE A 31 2.36 -11.55 -0.58
CA PHE A 31 1.78 -12.84 -0.99
C PHE A 31 2.27 -13.28 -2.37
N ALA A 32 2.28 -12.38 -3.35
CA ALA A 32 2.78 -12.70 -4.68
C ALA A 32 4.26 -13.14 -4.66
N ARG A 33 5.05 -12.59 -3.72
CA ARG A 33 6.45 -12.98 -3.51
C ARG A 33 6.55 -14.40 -2.96
N GLU A 34 5.71 -14.75 -1.98
CA GLU A 34 5.65 -16.11 -1.44
C GLU A 34 5.26 -17.11 -2.54
N ASP A 35 4.22 -16.82 -3.31
CA ASP A 35 3.80 -17.64 -4.47
C ASP A 35 4.94 -17.81 -5.48
N ALA A 36 5.67 -16.73 -5.80
CA ALA A 36 6.80 -16.77 -6.72
C ALA A 36 7.94 -17.67 -6.21
N LEU A 37 8.21 -17.66 -4.90
CA LEU A 37 9.20 -18.55 -4.29
C LEU A 37 8.75 -20.01 -4.32
N GLU A 38 7.47 -20.29 -4.07
CA GLU A 38 6.92 -21.66 -4.10
C GLU A 38 7.04 -22.31 -5.49
N VAL A 39 6.87 -21.54 -6.56
CA VAL A 39 6.98 -22.04 -7.94
C VAL A 39 8.39 -21.94 -8.54
N GLY A 40 9.39 -21.48 -7.76
CA GLY A 40 10.77 -21.34 -8.20
C GLY A 40 11.02 -20.17 -9.17
N ALA A 41 10.15 -19.17 -9.19
CA ALA A 41 10.29 -17.96 -10.00
C ALA A 41 11.19 -16.93 -9.29
N GLU A 42 12.50 -17.23 -9.23
CA GLU A 42 13.48 -16.44 -8.46
C GLU A 42 13.57 -14.97 -8.88
N PHE A 43 13.60 -14.68 -10.19
CA PHE A 43 13.69 -13.30 -10.67
C PHE A 43 12.41 -12.49 -10.36
N PRO A 44 11.19 -12.99 -10.62
CA PRO A 44 9.97 -12.34 -10.14
C PRO A 44 9.95 -12.13 -8.63
N ALA A 45 10.36 -13.11 -7.82
CA ALA A 45 10.43 -12.95 -6.37
C ALA A 45 11.36 -11.79 -5.95
N HIS A 46 12.51 -11.66 -6.61
CA HIS A 46 13.42 -10.54 -6.40
C HIS A 46 12.81 -9.18 -6.77
N CYS A 47 12.09 -9.09 -7.89
CA CYS A 47 11.38 -7.87 -8.26
C CYS A 47 10.33 -7.48 -7.23
N LEU A 48 9.66 -8.46 -6.63
CA LEU A 48 8.65 -8.24 -5.60
C LEU A 48 9.28 -7.79 -4.27
N ASP A 49 10.46 -8.28 -3.90
CA ASP A 49 11.24 -7.75 -2.77
C ASP A 49 11.53 -6.24 -2.93
N VAL A 50 11.96 -5.84 -4.13
CA VAL A 50 12.21 -4.42 -4.44
C VAL A 50 10.92 -3.60 -4.37
N ALA A 51 9.81 -4.14 -4.87
CA ALA A 51 8.52 -3.47 -4.80
C ALA A 51 8.02 -3.27 -3.36
N VAL A 52 8.19 -4.27 -2.48
CA VAL A 52 7.88 -4.12 -1.04
C VAL A 52 8.71 -3.01 -0.42
N ALA A 53 10.03 -3.01 -0.67
CA ALA A 53 10.91 -1.97 -0.12
C ALA A 53 10.50 -0.56 -0.58
N ALA A 54 10.13 -0.39 -1.84
CA ALA A 54 9.64 0.88 -2.38
C ALA A 54 8.31 1.31 -1.74
N LEU A 55 7.37 0.37 -1.50
CA LEU A 55 6.10 0.68 -0.83
C LEU A 55 6.29 1.10 0.63
N LEU A 56 7.17 0.42 1.38
CA LEU A 56 7.49 0.80 2.76
C LEU A 56 8.18 2.15 2.82
N ASP A 57 9.07 2.45 1.87
CA ASP A 57 9.73 3.73 1.76
C ASP A 57 8.73 4.85 1.43
N GLU A 58 7.77 4.61 0.52
CA GLU A 58 6.70 5.54 0.20
C GLU A 58 5.82 5.85 1.44
N MET A 59 5.45 4.83 2.21
CA MET A 59 4.72 5.01 3.47
C MET A 59 5.50 5.89 4.45
N ARG A 60 6.81 5.62 4.60
CA ARG A 60 7.70 6.40 5.47
C ARG A 60 7.78 7.86 5.03
N HIS A 61 7.92 8.12 3.72
CA HIS A 61 7.94 9.47 3.17
C HIS A 61 6.63 10.23 3.39
N ARG A 62 5.50 9.52 3.40
CA ARG A 62 4.17 10.09 3.68
C ARG A 62 3.86 10.22 5.17
N GLY A 63 4.78 9.87 6.07
CA GLY A 63 4.54 9.88 7.52
C GLY A 63 3.53 8.82 7.97
N ILE A 64 3.29 7.80 7.15
CA ILE A 64 2.41 6.69 7.48
C ILE A 64 3.17 5.73 8.39
N ALA A 65 2.77 5.68 9.67
CA ALA A 65 3.25 4.66 10.58
C ALA A 65 2.65 3.31 10.18
N PHE A 66 3.46 2.27 10.17
CA PHE A 66 3.02 0.90 9.92
C PHE A 66 3.65 -0.06 10.92
N THR A 67 3.00 -1.19 11.10
CA THR A 67 3.39 -2.30 11.94
C THR A 67 3.37 -3.58 11.11
N VAL A 68 4.04 -4.63 11.59
CA VAL A 68 3.97 -5.94 10.95
C VAL A 68 2.52 -6.47 10.89
N ALA A 69 1.67 -6.10 11.85
CA ALA A 69 0.28 -6.53 11.89
C ALA A 69 -0.54 -6.02 10.69
N ASP A 70 -0.23 -4.81 10.20
CA ASP A 70 -0.91 -4.18 9.06
C ASP A 70 -0.75 -4.99 7.77
N PHE A 71 0.30 -5.81 7.69
CA PHE A 71 0.59 -6.70 6.57
C PHE A 71 0.15 -8.15 6.80
N MET A 72 -0.22 -8.51 8.03
CA MET A 72 -0.53 -9.89 8.43
C MET A 72 -2.04 -10.15 8.62
N ALA A 73 -2.84 -9.14 8.96
CA ALA A 73 -4.28 -9.33 9.24
C ALA A 73 -5.10 -9.72 8.00
N PRO A 74 -5.65 -10.94 7.88
CA PRO A 74 -6.58 -11.23 6.79
C PRO A 74 -7.73 -10.24 6.87
N GLU A 75 -8.14 -9.66 5.74
CA GLU A 75 -9.38 -8.87 5.70
C GLU A 75 -10.48 -9.77 6.29
N GLN A 76 -10.95 -9.43 7.48
CA GLN A 76 -12.07 -10.13 8.06
C GLN A 76 -13.22 -9.94 7.08
N PRO A 77 -13.80 -11.01 6.50
CA PRO A 77 -15.01 -10.83 5.72
C PRO A 77 -16.03 -10.20 6.66
N ALA A 78 -16.58 -9.06 6.24
CA ALA A 78 -17.74 -8.49 6.88
C ALA A 78 -18.82 -9.56 6.87
N GLU A 79 -18.97 -10.29 7.97
CA GLU A 79 -20.09 -11.20 8.18
C GLU A 79 -21.33 -10.31 8.08
N GLN A 80 -21.96 -10.37 6.91
CA GLN A 80 -23.30 -9.86 6.69
C GLN A 80 -24.19 -10.62 7.67
N SER A 81 -24.48 -9.98 8.80
CA SER A 81 -25.55 -10.40 9.71
C SER A 81 -26.87 -10.17 8.99
N HIS A 82 -27.19 -11.09 8.07
CA HIS A 82 -28.53 -11.26 7.54
C HIS A 82 -29.34 -11.86 8.69
N MET A 83 -30.02 -10.96 9.40
CA MET A 83 -30.94 -11.25 10.48
C MET A 83 -32.11 -12.09 9.92
N ASN A 84 -32.19 -13.35 10.34
CA ASN A 84 -33.39 -14.19 10.26
C ASN A 84 -33.93 -14.37 11.67
#